data_AF-A0A524FRX8-F1
#
_entry.id   AF-A0A524FRX8-F1
#
_cell.length_a   1.000
_cell.length_b   1.000
_cell.length_c   1.000
_cell.angle_alpha   90.00
_cell.angle_beta   90.00
_cell.angle_gamma   90.00
#
_symmetry.space_group_name_H-M   'P 1'
#
loop_
_entity.id
_entity.type
_entity.pdbx_description
1 polymer ?
#
loop_
_entity_poly.entity_id
_entity_poly.type
_entity_poly.pdbx_seq_one_letter_code
_entity_poly.pdbx_strand_id
1 'polypeptide(L)'
;MEDSLLKQARALYKDRLRIALAAFIFVFAITFYLFYSPEIITLGITPRDGVMPTGWTQGFSVVASVNTLGFFSAVLLMALIFKIWSWAFLPSPASTFTLTVLRGILGSQTLIKNSFGKRFRVTLENGLQFDVNCSIKEKDTGEWFVYNLVSTKLQCDTLRNIALRHGFGVKDNRLVANVSNDELHHRTFLLTKAMMLAGTTI
;
A
#
# COMPACT_ATOMS: atom_id res chain seq x y z
N MET A 1 11.75 6.63 22.32
CA MET A 1 11.53 5.20 21.99
C MET A 1 10.66 5.04 20.73
N GLU A 2 9.66 5.89 20.56
CA GLU A 2 8.76 5.92 19.40
C GLU A 2 9.49 6.25 18.08
N ASP A 3 10.36 7.27 18.06
CA ASP A 3 11.16 7.63 16.88
C ASP A 3 12.12 6.52 16.42
N SER A 4 12.66 5.71 17.34
CA SER A 4 13.57 4.62 16.98
C SER A 4 12.86 3.49 16.25
N LEU A 5 11.60 3.19 16.60
CA LEU A 5 10.81 2.15 15.94
C LEU A 5 10.44 2.56 14.50
N LEU A 6 10.08 3.83 14.30
CA LEU A 6 9.77 4.38 12.98
C LEU A 6 11.01 4.44 12.09
N LYS A 7 12.17 4.84 12.65
CA LYS A 7 13.47 4.79 11.94
C LYS A 7 13.85 3.36 11.55
N GLN A 8 13.68 2.39 12.46
CA GLN A 8 13.91 0.97 12.16
C GLN A 8 12.94 0.45 11.09
N ALA A 9 11.65 0.78 11.18
CA ALA A 9 10.66 0.40 10.18
C ALA A 9 11.01 0.94 8.78
N ARG A 10 11.48 2.19 8.71
CA ARG A 10 11.95 2.81 7.47
C ARG A 10 13.18 2.10 6.90
N ALA A 11 14.17 1.81 7.74
CA ALA A 11 15.38 1.08 7.32
C ALA A 11 15.02 -0.30 6.78
N LEU A 12 14.22 -1.06 7.55
CA LEU A 12 13.71 -2.38 7.16
C LEU A 12 12.92 -2.35 5.85
N TYR A 13 12.09 -1.32 5.63
CA TYR A 13 11.35 -1.18 4.38
C TYR A 13 12.29 -0.97 3.19
N LYS A 14 13.26 -0.06 3.32
CA LYS A 14 14.25 0.20 2.27
C LYS A 14 15.12 -1.03 1.97
N ASP A 15 15.58 -1.74 2.99
CA ASP A 15 16.40 -2.92 2.82
C ASP A 15 15.62 -4.06 2.16
N ARG A 16 14.38 -4.29 2.59
CA ARG A 16 13.51 -5.28 1.95
C ARG A 16 13.18 -4.91 0.50
N LEU A 17 12.98 -3.63 0.20
CA LEU A 17 12.77 -3.15 -1.16
C LEU A 17 14.01 -3.37 -2.04
N ARG A 18 15.22 -3.15 -1.50
CA ARG A 18 16.48 -3.45 -2.20
C ARG A 18 16.65 -4.95 -2.46
N ILE A 19 16.37 -5.80 -1.47
CA ILE A 19 16.44 -7.26 -1.62
C ILE A 19 15.42 -7.73 -2.67
N ALA A 20 14.20 -7.22 -2.63
CA ALA A 20 13.16 -7.55 -3.59
C ALA A 20 13.52 -7.07 -5.01
N LEU A 21 14.12 -5.89 -5.15
CA LEU A 21 14.64 -5.39 -6.43
C LEU A 21 15.78 -6.27 -6.96
N ALA A 22 16.73 -6.67 -6.10
CA ALA A 22 17.82 -7.57 -6.49
C ALA A 22 17.29 -8.93 -6.95
N ALA A 23 16.33 -9.51 -6.22
CA ALA A 23 15.65 -10.74 -6.61
C ALA A 23 14.90 -10.57 -7.94
N PHE A 24 14.24 -9.43 -8.15
CA PHE A 24 13.55 -9.11 -9.40
C PHE A 24 14.52 -9.09 -10.59
N ILE A 25 15.69 -8.45 -10.44
CA ILE A 25 16.74 -8.43 -11.48
C ILE A 25 17.23 -9.84 -11.78
N PHE A 26 17.46 -10.67 -10.75
CA PHE A 26 17.93 -12.03 -10.92
C PHE A 26 16.91 -12.92 -11.65
N VAL A 27 15.64 -12.87 -11.23
CA VAL A 27 14.56 -13.61 -11.89
C VAL A 27 14.38 -13.09 -13.31
N PHE A 28 14.45 -11.78 -13.55
CA PHE A 28 14.37 -11.19 -14.89
C PHE A 28 15.47 -11.74 -15.80
N ALA A 29 16.72 -11.83 -15.32
CA ALA A 29 17.83 -12.38 -16.09
C ALA A 29 17.61 -13.86 -16.43
N ILE A 30 17.09 -14.66 -15.49
CA ILE A 30 16.73 -16.06 -15.74
C ILE A 30 15.59 -16.16 -16.76
N THR A 31 14.53 -15.38 -16.59
CA THR A 31 13.39 -15.34 -17.51
C THR A 31 13.86 -14.95 -18.91
N PHE A 32 14.70 -13.93 -19.03
CA PHE A 32 15.30 -13.53 -20.30
C PHE A 32 16.09 -14.69 -20.93
N TYR A 33 16.96 -15.35 -20.16
CA TYR A 33 17.72 -16.51 -20.64
C TYR A 33 16.80 -17.65 -21.11
N LEU A 34 15.77 -18.00 -20.34
CA LEU A 34 14.85 -19.09 -20.69
C LEU A 34 14.05 -18.81 -21.97
N PHE A 35 13.69 -17.54 -22.22
CA PHE A 35 12.94 -17.16 -23.42
C PHE A 35 13.82 -16.93 -24.65
N TYR A 36 15.10 -16.58 -24.49
CA TYR A 36 15.97 -16.21 -25.64
C TYR A 36 17.21 -17.10 -25.82
N SER A 37 17.46 -18.08 -24.96
CA SER A 37 18.46 -19.14 -25.17
C SER A 37 17.99 -20.21 -26.16
N PRO A 38 16.71 -20.65 -26.14
CA PRO A 38 16.17 -21.54 -27.17
C PRO A 38 15.95 -20.83 -28.51
N GLU A 39 15.73 -21.61 -29.57
CA GLU A 39 15.38 -21.09 -30.89
C GLU A 39 14.10 -20.24 -30.84
N ILE A 40 14.09 -19.14 -31.61
CA ILE A 40 12.99 -18.17 -31.60
C ILE A 40 11.82 -18.72 -32.41
N ILE A 41 10.69 -18.97 -31.74
CA ILE A 41 9.47 -19.44 -32.39
C ILE A 41 8.72 -18.22 -32.93
N THR A 42 8.90 -17.94 -34.22
CA THR A 42 8.24 -16.83 -34.89
C THR A 42 6.74 -17.10 -35.12
N LEU A 43 5.93 -16.03 -35.15
CA LEU A 43 4.50 -16.10 -35.44
C LEU A 43 4.19 -16.17 -36.94
N GLY A 44 5.18 -16.44 -37.79
CA GLY A 44 5.04 -16.48 -39.26
C GLY A 44 4.91 -15.11 -39.94
N ILE A 45 5.14 -14.01 -39.20
CA ILE A 45 5.02 -12.62 -39.69
C ILE A 45 6.42 -12.03 -39.98
N THR A 46 7.30 -12.80 -40.62
CA THR A 46 8.62 -12.29 -41.01
C THR A 46 8.52 -11.58 -42.38
N PRO A 47 9.16 -10.40 -42.55
CA PRO A 47 9.25 -9.77 -43.85
C PRO A 47 9.91 -10.71 -44.86
N ARG A 48 9.41 -10.73 -46.10
CA ARG A 48 9.94 -11.60 -47.17
C ARG A 48 11.43 -11.31 -47.38
N ASP A 49 12.24 -12.37 -47.47
CA ASP A 49 13.68 -12.26 -47.65
C ASP A 49 14.02 -11.38 -48.86
N GLY A 50 14.94 -10.42 -48.67
CA GLY A 50 15.38 -9.46 -49.70
C GLY A 50 14.65 -8.12 -49.73
N VAL A 51 13.55 -7.94 -48.98
CA VAL A 51 12.83 -6.64 -48.90
C VAL A 51 13.44 -5.69 -47.86
N MET A 52 14.05 -6.24 -46.80
CA MET A 52 14.68 -5.49 -45.72
C MET A 52 16.10 -5.99 -45.44
N PRO A 53 16.98 -5.14 -44.87
CA PRO A 53 18.29 -5.58 -44.42
C PRO A 53 18.17 -6.72 -43.40
N THR A 54 19.10 -7.66 -43.42
CA THR A 54 19.09 -8.88 -42.59
C THR A 54 18.94 -8.60 -41.08
N GLY A 55 19.53 -7.51 -40.58
CA GLY A 55 19.36 -7.11 -39.18
C GLY A 55 17.92 -6.72 -38.82
N TRP A 56 17.16 -6.17 -39.77
CA TRP A 56 15.76 -5.79 -39.57
C TRP A 56 14.82 -6.99 -39.62
N THR A 57 15.08 -7.96 -40.50
CA THR A 57 14.30 -9.21 -40.56
C THR A 57 14.51 -10.06 -39.30
N GLN A 58 15.74 -10.12 -38.79
CA GLN A 58 16.07 -10.73 -37.50
C GLN A 58 15.37 -10.01 -36.34
N GLY A 59 15.42 -8.67 -36.28
CA GLY A 59 14.69 -7.89 -35.27
C GLY A 59 13.18 -8.15 -35.28
N PHE A 60 12.57 -8.24 -36.47
CA PHE A 60 11.15 -8.57 -36.60
C PHE A 60 10.82 -9.98 -36.12
N SER A 61 11.68 -10.96 -36.42
CA SER A 61 11.49 -12.34 -35.96
C SER A 61 11.51 -12.44 -34.43
N VAL A 62 12.38 -11.67 -33.76
CA VAL A 62 12.44 -11.56 -32.30
C VAL A 62 11.15 -10.93 -31.77
N VAL A 63 10.74 -9.77 -32.29
CA VAL A 63 9.56 -9.04 -31.78
C VAL A 63 8.26 -9.81 -32.02
N ALA A 64 8.07 -10.37 -33.21
CA ALA A 64 6.90 -11.16 -33.59
C ALA A 64 7.09 -12.65 -33.29
N SER A 65 7.49 -12.97 -32.05
CA SER A 65 7.67 -14.35 -31.58
C SER A 65 6.80 -14.69 -30.38
N VAL A 66 6.50 -15.98 -30.23
CA VAL A 66 5.87 -16.52 -29.03
C VAL A 66 6.75 -16.28 -27.80
N ASN A 67 8.07 -16.29 -27.97
CA ASN A 67 9.06 -16.04 -26.93
C ASN A 67 8.89 -14.62 -26.35
N THR A 68 8.73 -13.60 -27.19
CA THR A 68 8.54 -12.21 -26.77
C THR A 68 7.20 -12.00 -26.06
N LEU A 69 6.11 -12.61 -26.55
CA LEU A 69 4.81 -12.57 -25.87
C LEU A 69 4.88 -13.23 -24.49
N GLY A 70 5.50 -14.41 -24.40
CA GLY A 70 5.71 -15.14 -23.16
C GLY A 70 6.56 -14.33 -22.17
N PHE A 71 7.66 -13.74 -22.65
CA PHE A 71 8.53 -12.88 -21.86
C PHE A 71 7.79 -11.68 -21.27
N PHE A 72 7.03 -10.93 -22.08
CA PHE A 72 6.25 -9.79 -21.59
C PHE A 72 5.18 -10.22 -20.58
N SER A 73 4.53 -11.36 -20.79
CA SER A 73 3.54 -11.88 -19.85
C SER A 73 4.19 -12.24 -18.49
N ALA A 74 5.39 -12.83 -18.52
CA ALA A 74 6.15 -13.18 -17.32
C ALA A 74 6.62 -11.92 -16.58
N VAL A 75 7.18 -10.93 -17.28
CA VAL A 75 7.59 -9.65 -16.69
C VAL A 75 6.40 -8.90 -16.09
N LEU A 76 5.24 -8.91 -16.76
CA LEU A 76 4.01 -8.32 -16.24
C LEU A 76 3.57 -9.01 -14.96
N LEU A 77 3.58 -10.35 -14.92
CA LEU A 77 3.23 -11.11 -13.72
C LEU A 77 4.20 -10.80 -12.57
N MET A 78 5.50 -10.74 -12.84
CA MET A 78 6.51 -10.36 -11.85
C MET A 78 6.25 -8.95 -11.27
N ALA A 79 5.92 -7.98 -12.13
CA ALA A 79 5.61 -6.62 -11.70
C ALA A 79 4.33 -6.57 -10.84
N LEU A 80 3.31 -7.36 -11.18
CA LEU A 80 2.08 -7.48 -10.39
C LEU A 80 2.36 -8.10 -9.02
N ILE A 81 3.15 -9.18 -8.96
CA ILE A 81 3.55 -9.82 -7.70
C ILE A 81 4.32 -8.81 -6.82
N PHE A 82 5.28 -8.09 -7.40
CA PHE A 82 6.03 -7.06 -6.68
C PHE A 82 5.12 -5.95 -6.15
N LYS A 83 4.15 -5.49 -6.95
CA LYS A 83 3.17 -4.48 -6.53
C LYS A 83 2.26 -4.98 -5.41
N ILE A 84 1.77 -6.22 -5.49
CA ILE A 84 0.96 -6.84 -4.44
C ILE A 84 1.78 -6.98 -3.15
N TRP A 85 3.01 -7.47 -3.25
CA TRP A 85 3.91 -7.65 -2.11
C TRP A 85 4.23 -6.31 -1.44
N SER A 86 4.63 -5.30 -2.21
CA SER A 86 4.94 -3.96 -1.68
C SER A 86 3.73 -3.25 -1.05
N TRP A 87 2.52 -3.54 -1.53
CA TRP A 87 1.28 -3.03 -0.96
C TRP A 87 0.87 -3.77 0.34
N ALA A 88 0.89 -5.11 0.32
CA ALA A 88 0.49 -5.95 1.43
C ALA A 88 1.48 -5.92 2.60
N PHE A 89 2.74 -5.61 2.34
CA PHE A 89 3.77 -5.61 3.37
C PHE A 89 3.81 -4.29 4.15
N LEU A 90 3.35 -4.32 5.40
CA LEU A 90 3.74 -3.33 6.42
C LEU A 90 4.91 -3.89 7.22
N PRO A 91 6.03 -3.17 7.40
CA PRO A 91 7.09 -3.62 8.29
C PRO A 91 6.55 -3.84 9.71
N SER A 92 6.87 -4.98 10.31
CA SER A 92 6.45 -5.34 11.68
C SER A 92 6.65 -4.23 12.72
N PRO A 93 7.78 -3.48 12.72
CA PRO A 93 7.96 -2.38 13.68
C PRO A 93 6.97 -1.22 13.51
N ALA A 94 6.50 -0.94 12.28
CA ALA A 94 5.47 0.07 12.04
C ALA A 94 4.09 -0.38 12.55
N SER A 95 3.76 -1.68 12.42
CA SER A 95 2.54 -2.21 13.04
C SER A 95 2.61 -2.17 14.55
N THR A 96 3.75 -2.54 15.15
CA THR A 96 3.93 -2.50 16.60
C THR A 96 3.83 -1.08 17.12
N PHE A 97 4.47 -0.11 16.47
CA PHE A 97 4.34 1.30 16.79
C PHE A 97 2.87 1.74 16.77
N THR A 98 2.16 1.49 15.67
CA THR A 98 0.75 1.90 15.52
C THR A 98 -0.14 1.24 16.58
N LEU A 99 0.08 -0.03 16.89
CA LEU A 99 -0.63 -0.74 17.94
C LEU A 99 -0.36 -0.16 19.33
N THR A 100 0.90 0.16 19.65
CA THR A 100 1.28 0.78 20.93
C THR A 100 0.64 2.15 21.09
N VAL A 101 0.66 2.98 20.04
CA VAL A 101 0.00 4.30 20.02
C VAL A 101 -1.50 4.15 20.28
N LEU A 102 -2.18 3.28 19.53
CA LEU A 102 -3.62 3.07 19.68
C LEU A 102 -3.98 2.54 21.07
N ARG A 103 -3.23 1.57 21.60
CA ARG A 103 -3.44 1.05 22.97
C ARG A 103 -3.16 2.10 24.04
N GLY A 104 -2.16 2.95 23.84
CA GLY A 104 -1.82 4.04 24.76
C GLY A 104 -2.93 5.08 24.87
N ILE A 105 -3.62 5.39 23.76
CA ILE A 105 -4.70 6.39 23.72
C ILE A 105 -6.02 5.83 24.23
N LEU A 106 -6.35 4.61 23.81
CA LEU A 106 -7.68 4.04 23.96
C LEU A 106 -7.82 3.12 25.19
N GLY A 107 -6.69 2.76 25.82
CA GLY A 107 -6.67 1.86 26.95
C GLY A 107 -6.75 0.38 26.56
N SER A 108 -6.55 -0.49 27.55
CA SER A 108 -6.42 -1.95 27.39
C SER A 108 -7.72 -2.67 27.02
N GLN A 109 -8.87 -2.02 27.19
CA GLN A 109 -10.19 -2.63 26.94
C GLN A 109 -10.64 -2.53 25.47
N THR A 110 -9.92 -1.77 24.63
CA THR A 110 -10.28 -1.63 23.21
C THR A 110 -9.79 -2.79 22.37
N LEU A 111 -10.69 -3.33 21.55
CA LEU A 111 -10.38 -4.43 20.64
C LEU A 111 -9.78 -3.85 19.35
N ILE A 112 -8.49 -4.05 19.16
CA ILE A 112 -7.78 -3.66 17.94
C ILE A 112 -7.52 -4.92 17.11
N LYS A 113 -8.25 -5.08 16.01
CA LYS A 113 -8.02 -6.15 15.04
C LYS A 113 -7.12 -5.63 13.92
N ASN A 114 -5.93 -6.21 13.82
CA ASN A 114 -5.07 -6.00 12.67
C ASN A 114 -5.52 -6.93 11.54
N SER A 115 -5.80 -6.38 10.35
CA SER A 115 -6.17 -7.15 9.17
C SER A 115 -5.03 -7.15 8.15
N PHE A 116 -5.06 -8.07 7.18
CA PHE A 116 -4.01 -8.21 6.18
C PHE A 116 -3.68 -6.84 5.53
N GLY A 117 -2.40 -6.46 5.59
CA GLY A 117 -1.94 -5.17 5.10
C GLY A 117 -1.79 -4.12 6.20
N LYS A 118 -2.11 -2.87 5.85
CA LYS A 118 -1.83 -1.68 6.66
C LYS A 118 -3.05 -1.17 7.44
N ARG A 119 -4.03 -2.04 7.74
CA ARG A 119 -5.36 -1.65 8.23
C ARG A 119 -5.64 -2.17 9.63
N PHE A 120 -5.90 -1.26 10.56
CA PHE A 120 -6.25 -1.55 11.95
C PHE A 120 -7.72 -1.18 12.17
N ARG A 121 -8.54 -2.16 12.51
CA ARG A 121 -9.91 -1.90 12.96
C ARG A 121 -9.93 -1.77 14.46
N VAL A 122 -10.45 -0.65 14.94
CA VAL A 122 -10.59 -0.34 16.36
C VAL A 122 -12.06 -0.39 16.74
N THR A 123 -12.39 -1.17 17.75
CA THR A 123 -13.71 -1.18 18.40
C THR A 123 -13.58 -0.59 19.80
N LEU A 124 -14.32 0.48 20.04
CA LEU A 124 -14.42 1.17 21.32
C LEU A 124 -15.36 0.41 22.29
N GLU A 125 -15.27 0.72 23.58
CA GLU A 125 -16.11 0.09 24.63
C GLU A 125 -17.61 0.29 24.39
N ASN A 126 -18.01 1.42 23.81
CA ASN A 126 -19.39 1.74 23.46
C ASN A 126 -19.87 1.08 22.14
N GLY A 127 -19.09 0.17 21.57
CA GLY A 127 -19.42 -0.56 20.34
C GLY A 127 -19.16 0.21 19.04
N LEU A 128 -18.80 1.50 19.11
CA LEU A 128 -18.43 2.28 17.93
C LEU A 128 -17.11 1.78 17.34
N GLN A 129 -16.97 1.87 16.02
CA GLN A 129 -15.80 1.36 15.31
C GLN A 129 -15.21 2.39 14.37
N PHE A 130 -13.90 2.35 14.20
CA PHE A 130 -13.21 3.10 13.16
C PHE A 130 -12.02 2.30 12.62
N ASP A 131 -11.68 2.56 11.37
CA ASP A 131 -10.57 1.94 10.67
C ASP A 131 -9.41 2.94 10.56
N VAL A 132 -8.20 2.50 10.87
CA VAL A 132 -6.95 3.25 10.72
C VAL A 132 -6.12 2.57 9.64
N ASN A 133 -5.94 3.24 8.51
CA ASN A 133 -5.16 2.73 7.39
C ASN A 133 -3.82 3.44 7.32
N CYS A 134 -2.73 2.75 7.61
CA CYS A 134 -1.38 3.26 7.44
C CYS A 134 -0.99 3.18 5.95
N SER A 135 -0.29 4.19 5.46
CA SER A 135 0.29 4.23 4.12
C SER A 135 1.71 4.75 4.22
N ILE A 136 2.59 4.22 3.38
CA ILE A 136 3.99 4.67 3.32
C ILE A 136 4.05 5.63 2.14
N LYS A 137 4.33 6.90 2.40
CA LYS A 137 4.46 7.91 1.35
C LYS A 137 5.94 8.12 1.07
N GLU A 138 6.39 7.68 -0.11
CA GLU A 138 7.72 8.01 -0.59
C GLU A 138 7.67 9.36 -1.30
N LYS A 139 8.26 10.37 -0.65
CA LYS A 139 8.79 11.65 -1.17
C LYS A 139 8.06 12.95 -0.77
N ASP A 140 8.93 13.92 -0.50
CA ASP A 140 8.77 15.37 -0.33
C ASP A 140 8.18 15.96 0.96
N THR A 141 7.41 15.21 1.75
CA THR A 141 6.78 15.79 2.96
C THR A 141 7.52 15.55 4.28
N GLY A 142 8.71 14.92 4.28
CA GLY A 142 9.44 14.54 5.50
C GLY A 142 8.81 13.38 6.29
N GLU A 143 7.49 13.21 6.16
CA GLU A 143 6.69 12.17 6.79
C GLU A 143 6.64 10.89 5.95
N TRP A 144 7.16 9.79 6.52
CA TRP A 144 7.20 8.48 5.85
C TRP A 144 5.94 7.66 6.05
N PHE A 145 5.22 7.87 7.15
CA PHE A 145 4.01 7.14 7.52
C PHE A 145 2.85 8.11 7.62
N VAL A 146 1.84 7.89 6.79
CA VAL A 146 0.59 8.66 6.78
C VAL A 146 -0.55 7.73 7.13
N TYR A 147 -1.37 8.13 8.09
CA TYR A 147 -2.48 7.36 8.59
C TYR A 147 -3.78 7.98 8.10
N ASN A 148 -4.67 7.17 7.55
CA ASN A 148 -6.01 7.59 7.19
C ASN A 148 -6.98 7.01 8.22
N LEU A 149 -7.59 7.90 9.00
CA LEU A 149 -8.58 7.59 10.02
C LEU A 149 -9.97 7.67 9.40
N VAL A 150 -10.77 6.61 9.49
CA VAL A 150 -12.10 6.53 8.90
C VAL A 150 -13.09 5.95 9.91
N SER A 151 -14.09 6.72 10.33
CA SER A 151 -15.15 6.20 11.20
C SER A 151 -16.09 5.24 10.48
N THR A 152 -16.85 4.44 11.22
CA THR A 152 -18.08 3.84 10.69
C THR A 152 -19.07 4.90 10.22
N LYS A 153 -20.09 4.46 9.47
CA LYS A 153 -21.20 5.35 9.10
C LYS A 153 -21.91 5.80 10.38
N LEU A 154 -22.06 7.10 10.54
CA LEU A 154 -22.77 7.74 11.64
C LEU A 154 -24.04 8.36 11.07
N GLN A 155 -25.19 8.02 11.63
CA GLN A 155 -26.46 8.66 11.29
C GLN A 155 -26.62 9.87 12.21
N CYS A 156 -26.22 11.04 11.72
CA CYS A 156 -26.30 12.29 12.48
C CYS A 156 -26.40 13.47 11.50
N ASP A 157 -27.46 14.26 11.59
CA ASP A 157 -27.69 15.42 10.72
C ASP A 157 -26.67 16.54 10.96
N THR A 158 -26.11 16.60 12.17
CA THR A 158 -25.10 17.59 12.56
C THR A 158 -23.65 17.11 12.36
N LEU A 159 -23.45 15.94 11.73
CA LEU A 159 -22.13 15.31 11.56
C LEU A 159 -21.11 16.27 10.92
N ARG A 160 -21.53 17.07 9.93
CA ARG A 160 -20.66 18.05 9.27
C ARG A 160 -20.17 19.14 10.22
N ASN A 161 -21.03 19.61 11.13
CA ASN A 161 -20.65 20.61 12.13
C ASN A 161 -19.70 20.01 13.17
N ILE A 162 -19.96 18.78 13.60
CA ILE A 162 -19.08 18.05 14.52
C ILE A 162 -17.71 17.84 13.87
N ALA A 163 -17.68 17.42 12.60
CA ALA A 163 -16.45 17.20 11.83
C ALA A 163 -15.62 18.48 11.72
N LEU A 164 -16.22 19.61 11.34
CA LEU A 164 -15.52 20.90 11.22
C LEU A 164 -14.92 21.36 12.55
N ARG A 165 -15.64 21.20 13.67
CA ARG A 165 -15.15 21.58 15.02
C ARG A 165 -13.92 20.77 15.46
N HIS A 166 -13.80 19.54 14.98
CA HIS A 166 -12.71 18.63 15.35
C HIS A 166 -11.66 18.47 14.23
N GLY A 167 -11.80 19.21 13.12
CA GLY A 167 -10.87 19.21 11.99
C GLY A 167 -10.90 17.95 11.14
N PHE A 168 -12.07 17.33 10.95
CA PHE A 168 -12.28 16.17 10.09
C PHE A 168 -13.07 16.54 8.83
N GLY A 169 -12.83 15.79 7.75
CA GLY A 169 -13.72 15.77 6.58
C GLY A 169 -14.90 14.83 6.81
N VAL A 170 -15.97 15.03 6.05
CA VAL A 170 -17.11 14.09 6.00
C VAL A 170 -17.19 13.49 4.60
N LYS A 171 -17.25 12.16 4.52
CA LYS A 171 -17.48 11.42 3.28
C LYS A 171 -18.41 10.25 3.55
N ASP A 172 -19.50 10.12 2.79
CA ASP A 172 -20.47 9.03 2.92
C ASP A 172 -21.00 8.81 4.36
N ASN A 173 -21.27 9.92 5.07
CA ASN A 173 -21.65 9.94 6.49
C ASN A 173 -20.59 9.31 7.43
N ARG A 174 -19.31 9.45 7.09
CA ARG A 174 -18.16 9.03 7.90
C ARG A 174 -17.24 10.20 8.14
N LEU A 175 -16.61 10.24 9.31
CA LEU A 175 -15.50 11.13 9.62
C LEU A 175 -14.23 10.57 8.99
N VAL A 176 -13.51 11.40 8.26
CA VAL A 176 -12.28 11.03 7.55
C VAL A 176 -11.19 12.07 7.79
N ALA A 177 -9.98 11.62 8.13
CA ALA A 177 -8.80 12.47 8.16
C ALA A 177 -7.53 11.71 7.76
N ASN A 178 -6.68 12.37 6.99
CA ASN A 178 -5.29 11.94 6.79
C ASN A 178 -4.43 12.66 7.82
N VAL A 179 -3.64 11.89 8.57
CA VAL A 179 -2.85 12.39 9.70
C VAL A 179 -1.44 11.85 9.59
N SER A 180 -0.48 12.68 9.99
CA SER A 180 0.91 12.28 10.10
C SER A 180 1.12 11.38 11.32
N ASN A 181 2.32 10.83 11.42
CA ASN A 181 2.75 10.12 12.62
C ASN A 181 2.63 10.99 13.89
N ASP A 182 3.06 12.25 13.81
CA ASP A 182 3.14 13.15 14.97
C ASP A 182 1.73 13.59 15.41
N GLU A 183 0.80 13.69 14.46
CA GLU A 183 -0.60 14.01 14.73
C GLU A 183 -1.46 12.80 15.11
N LEU A 184 -0.97 11.56 14.91
CA LEU A 184 -1.75 10.34 15.09
C LEU A 184 -2.37 10.27 16.49
N HIS A 185 -1.61 10.63 17.52
CA HIS A 185 -2.08 10.62 18.90
C HIS A 185 -3.26 11.56 19.12
N HIS A 186 -3.06 12.85 18.84
CA HIS A 186 -4.06 13.89 19.07
C HIS A 186 -5.30 13.68 18.20
N ARG A 187 -5.11 13.34 16.92
CA ARG A 187 -6.22 13.18 15.96
C ARG A 187 -7.06 11.94 16.25
N THR A 188 -6.45 10.84 16.70
CA THR A 188 -7.23 9.65 17.09
C THR A 188 -8.11 9.96 18.30
N PHE A 189 -7.61 10.71 19.27
CA PHE A 189 -8.38 11.15 20.43
C PHE A 189 -9.52 12.12 20.07
N LEU A 190 -9.28 13.06 19.14
CA LEU A 190 -10.35 13.94 18.65
C LEU A 190 -11.41 13.18 17.87
N LEU A 191 -11.01 12.14 17.11
CA LEU A 191 -11.95 11.30 16.37
C LEU A 191 -12.88 10.56 17.32
N THR A 192 -12.34 9.93 18.37
CA THR A 192 -13.17 9.21 19.33
C THR A 192 -14.16 10.14 20.04
N LYS A 193 -13.73 11.36 20.43
CA LYS A 193 -14.64 12.38 20.95
C LYS A 193 -15.72 12.79 19.96
N ALA A 194 -15.36 13.07 18.71
CA ALA A 194 -16.30 13.44 17.66
C ALA A 194 -17.33 12.31 17.39
N MET A 195 -16.86 11.06 17.38
CA MET A 195 -17.71 9.87 17.23
C MET A 195 -18.65 9.68 18.43
N MET A 196 -18.18 9.90 19.65
CA MET A 196 -19.04 9.85 20.85
C MET A 196 -20.15 10.91 20.78
N LEU A 197 -19.82 12.15 20.41
CA LEU A 197 -20.81 13.24 20.25
C LEU A 197 -21.84 12.95 19.15
N ALA A 198 -21.39 12.36 18.03
CA ALA A 198 -22.27 11.96 16.94
C ALA A 198 -23.11 10.73 17.28
N GLY A 199 -22.62 9.85 18.16
CA GLY A 199 -23.33 8.65 18.63
C GLY A 199 -24.41 8.95 19.67
N THR A 200 -24.28 10.06 20.42
CA THR A 200 -25.30 10.50 21.39
C THR A 200 -26.49 11.23 20.78
N THR A 201 -26.41 11.59 19.49
CA THR A 201 -27.48 12.32 18.76
C THR A 201 -28.44 11.39 18.02
N ILE A 202 -28.40 10.08 18.31
CA ILE A 202 -29.41 9.09 17.93
C ILE A 202 -30.34 8.91 19.13
#